data_AF-A0A9D2I5X5-F1
#
_entry.id   AF-A0A9D2I5X5-F1
#
_cell.length_a   1.000
_cell.length_b   1.000
_cell.length_c   1.000
_cell.angle_alpha   90.00
_cell.angle_beta   90.00
_cell.angle_gamma   90.00
#
_symmetry.space_group_name_H-M   'P 1'
#
loop_
_entity.id
_entity.type
_entity.pdbx_description
1 polymer ?
#
loop_
_entity_poly.entity_id
_entity_poly.type
_entity_poly.pdbx_seq_one_letter_code
_entity_poly.pdbx_strand_id
1 'polypeptide(L)' 'MKDKDYNIPEDQDYTSAASAYDCTGLIPSGTGKEEELAAYKDLYPFGQPELSPQEIASMRAKNAREAQKSVSRRPDR' A
#
# COMPACT_ATOMS: atom_id res chain seq x y z
N MET A 1 -50.19 -22.11 15.53
CA MET A 1 -49.07 -22.42 14.64
C MET A 1 -47.82 -22.17 15.47
N LYS A 2 -46.98 -23.19 15.73
CA LYS A 2 -45.77 -23.00 16.55
C LYS A 2 -44.72 -22.34 15.66
N ASP A 3 -44.24 -21.18 16.08
CA ASP A 3 -43.10 -20.50 15.48
C ASP A 3 -41.91 -21.46 15.56
N LYS A 4 -41.43 -21.88 14.40
CA LYS A 4 -40.26 -22.75 14.29
C LYS A 4 -39.06 -21.85 14.48
N ASP A 5 -38.67 -21.70 15.74
CA ASP A 5 -37.38 -21.15 16.14
C ASP A 5 -36.31 -21.80 15.25
N TYR A 6 -35.70 -21.00 14.41
CA TYR A 6 -34.57 -21.39 13.59
C TYR A 6 -33.45 -21.81 14.54
N ASN A 7 -33.37 -23.11 14.81
CA ASN A 7 -32.29 -23.72 15.56
C ASN A 7 -31.04 -23.75 14.68
N ILE A 8 -30.48 -22.57 14.43
CA ILE A 8 -29.17 -22.40 13.83
C ILE A 8 -28.20 -22.63 14.98
N PRO A 9 -27.38 -23.71 14.95
CA PRO A 9 -26.34 -23.93 15.95
C PRO A 9 -25.42 -22.69 15.98
N GLU A 10 -24.95 -22.25 17.16
CA GLU A 10 -23.98 -21.12 17.24
C GLU A 10 -22.73 -21.34 16.37
N ASP A 11 -22.41 -22.59 16.05
CA ASP A 11 -21.32 -22.96 15.16
C ASP A 11 -21.52 -22.53 13.69
N GLN A 12 -22.73 -22.10 13.30
CA GLN A 12 -23.08 -21.64 11.95
C GLN A 12 -23.10 -20.10 11.82
N ASP A 13 -23.01 -19.35 12.93
CA ASP A 13 -22.88 -17.88 12.89
C ASP A 13 -21.45 -17.41 12.60
N TYR A 14 -20.47 -18.33 12.64
CA TYR A 14 -19.06 -18.02 12.38
C TYR A 14 -18.71 -17.80 10.90
N THR A 15 -19.63 -18.06 9.97
CA THR A 15 -19.32 -18.00 8.52
C THR A 15 -19.91 -16.78 7.80
N SER A 16 -20.57 -15.85 8.49
CA SER A 16 -21.22 -14.70 7.83
C SER A 16 -20.53 -13.34 8.04
N ALA A 17 -19.39 -13.29 8.72
CA ALA A 17 -18.62 -12.04 8.93
C ALA A 17 -17.45 -11.85 7.95
N ALA A 18 -17.48 -12.51 6.80
CA ALA A 18 -16.68 -12.13 5.65
C ALA A 18 -17.65 -12.12 4.47
N SER A 19 -18.07 -10.93 4.05
CA SER A 19 -18.83 -10.86 2.81
C SER A 19 -17.95 -11.47 1.70
N ALA A 20 -18.54 -12.18 0.73
CA ALA A 20 -17.75 -12.73 -0.38
C ALA A 20 -16.98 -11.66 -1.19
N TYR A 21 -17.28 -10.38 -0.93
CA TYR A 21 -16.65 -9.19 -1.48
C TYR A 21 -15.95 -8.33 -0.41
N ASP A 22 -15.77 -8.85 0.82
CA ASP A 22 -15.06 -8.19 1.90
C ASP A 22 -13.56 -8.34 1.65
N CYS A 23 -13.11 -7.65 0.61
CA CYS A 23 -11.71 -7.47 0.33
C CYS A 23 -11.18 -6.58 1.46
N THR A 24 -10.40 -7.14 2.38
CA THR A 24 -9.61 -6.40 3.37
C THR A 24 -8.60 -5.42 2.75
N GLY A 25 -8.64 -5.21 1.43
CA GLY A 25 -7.66 -4.47 0.64
C GLY A 25 -6.30 -5.14 0.56
N LEU A 26 -6.10 -6.25 1.30
CA LEU A 26 -4.85 -6.98 1.33
C LEU A 26 -4.86 -8.01 0.22
N ILE A 27 -4.11 -7.73 -0.84
CA ILE A 27 -3.83 -8.69 -1.90
C ILE A 27 -3.13 -9.90 -1.24
N PRO A 28 -3.70 -11.12 -1.27
CA PRO A 28 -3.21 -12.28 -0.50
C PRO A 28 -1.75 -12.65 -0.82
N SER A 29 -1.31 -12.32 -2.03
CA SER A 29 0.10 -12.28 -2.44
C SER A 29 0.21 -11.48 -3.74
N GLY A 30 1.25 -10.67 -3.89
CA GLY A 30 1.57 -10.05 -5.18
C GLY A 30 1.97 -11.11 -6.21
N THR A 31 1.99 -10.76 -7.49
CA THR A 31 2.52 -11.64 -8.55
C THR A 31 3.93 -12.07 -8.18
N GLY A 32 4.13 -13.34 -7.82
CA GLY A 32 5.41 -13.85 -7.31
C GLY A 32 6.51 -13.94 -8.38
N LYS A 33 6.25 -13.47 -9.61
CA LYS A 33 7.18 -13.51 -10.73
C LYS A 33 7.57 -12.10 -11.15
N GLU A 34 8.87 -11.83 -11.17
CA GLU A 34 9.43 -10.53 -11.55
C GLU A 34 9.11 -10.16 -13.02
N GLU A 35 9.01 -11.16 -13.90
CA GLU A 35 8.68 -10.98 -15.32
C GLU A 35 7.28 -10.41 -15.54
N GLU A 36 6.28 -10.90 -14.79
CA GLU A 36 4.91 -10.40 -14.86
C GLU A 36 4.82 -8.96 -14.35
N LEU A 37 5.59 -8.62 -13.31
CA LEU A 37 5.73 -7.26 -12.80
C LEU A 37 6.36 -6.31 -13.82
N ALA A 38 7.39 -6.74 -14.54
CA ALA A 38 8.02 -5.94 -15.59
C ALA A 38 7.04 -5.65 -16.73
N ALA A 39 6.34 -6.67 -17.23
CA ALA A 39 5.32 -6.49 -18.27
C ALA A 39 4.17 -5.56 -17.81
N TYR A 40 3.79 -5.63 -16.53
CA TYR A 40 2.78 -4.73 -15.98
C TYR A 40 3.26 -3.29 -15.84
N LYS A 41 4.54 -3.07 -15.49
CA LYS A 41 5.17 -1.73 -15.45
C LYS A 41 5.19 -1.08 -16.84
N ASP A 42 5.38 -1.87 -17.90
CA ASP A 42 5.36 -1.37 -19.28
C ASP A 42 3.96 -0.90 -19.71
N LEU A 43 2.91 -1.60 -19.26
CA LEU A 43 1.52 -1.23 -19.53
C LEU A 43 1.08 -0.01 -18.71
N TYR A 44 1.48 0.03 -17.44
CA TYR A 44 1.14 1.08 -16.51
C TYR A 44 2.40 1.48 -15.73
N PRO A 45 3.03 2.62 -16.03
CA PRO A 45 4.19 3.07 -15.27
C PRO A 45 3.82 3.39 -13.83
N PHE A 46 4.30 2.58 -12.87
CA PHE A 46 4.12 2.81 -11.44
C PHE A 46 5.46 2.76 -10.70
N GLY A 47 5.52 3.45 -9.56
CA GLY A 47 6.72 3.56 -8.74
C GLY A 47 7.45 4.89 -8.94
N GLN A 48 8.61 5.00 -8.30
CA GLN A 48 9.46 6.18 -8.49
C GLN A 48 10.07 6.14 -9.90
N PRO A 49 10.19 7.30 -10.56
CA PRO A 49 10.87 7.36 -11.84
C PRO A 49 12.32 6.88 -11.69
N GLU A 50 12.81 6.16 -12.69
CA GLU A 50 14.22 5.76 -12.78
C GLU A 50 15.07 7.02 -13.01
N LEU A 51 15.88 7.36 -12.02
CA LEU A 51 16.75 8.54 -12.05
C LEU A 51 18.17 8.13 -12.38
N SER A 52 18.86 8.92 -13.20
CA SER A 52 20.29 8.70 -13.43
C SER A 52 21.09 8.94 -12.14
N PRO A 53 22.28 8.32 -11.99
CA PRO A 53 23.13 8.53 -10.82
C PRO A 53 23.46 10.00 -10.56
N GLN A 54 23.59 10.80 -11.62
CA GLN A 54 23.84 12.25 -11.53
C GLN A 54 22.63 12.99 -10.98
N GLU A 55 21.42 12.66 -11.43
CA GLU A 55 20.18 13.27 -10.94
C GLU A 55 19.95 12.94 -9.47
N ILE A 56 20.18 11.69 -9.07
CA ILE A 56 20.09 11.24 -7.67
C ILE A 56 21.07 12.03 -6.80
N ALA A 57 22.33 12.17 -7.22
CA ALA A 57 23.34 12.93 -6.51
C ALA A 57 22.93 14.42 -6.38
N SER A 58 22.41 15.00 -7.46
CA SER A 58 21.96 16.40 -7.48
C SER A 58 20.78 16.64 -6.53
N MET A 59 19.80 15.73 -6.48
CA MET A 59 18.67 15.82 -5.57
C MET A 59 19.10 15.69 -4.11
N ARG A 60 19.99 14.73 -3.80
CA ARG A 60 20.54 14.58 -2.44
C ARG A 60 21.27 15.85 -1.99
N ALA A 61 22.07 16.46 -2.87
CA ALA A 61 22.77 17.71 -2.57
C ALA A 61 21.80 18.88 -2.34
N LYS A 62 20.75 19.00 -3.16
CA LYS A 62 19.70 20.02 -3.00
C LYS A 62 18.97 19.84 -1.66
N ASN A 63 18.54 18.62 -1.35
CA ASN A 63 17.82 18.30 -0.12
C ASN A 63 18.68 18.59 1.12
N ALA A 64 19.98 18.27 1.09
CA ALA A 64 20.91 18.60 2.18
C ALA A 64 21.05 20.11 2.40
N ARG A 65 21.15 20.89 1.31
CA ARG A 65 21.20 22.36 1.37
C ARG A 65 19.91 22.96 1.91
N GLU A 66 18.75 22.44 1.50
CA GLU A 66 17.46 22.88 2.01
C GLU A 66 17.27 22.55 3.49
N ALA A 67 17.69 21.36 3.93
CA ALA A 67 17.68 20.97 5.33
C ALA A 67 18.51 21.95 6.18
N GLN A 68 19.75 22.27 5.77
CA GLN A 68 20.59 23.26 6.45
C GLN A 68 19.92 24.64 6.50
N LYS A 69 19.30 25.08 5.40
CA LYS A 69 18.61 26.36 5.31
C LYS A 69 17.31 26.41 6.13
N SER A 70 16.73 25.25 6.46
CA SER A 70 15.57 25.15 7.35
C SER A 70 15.99 25.21 8.82
N VAL A 71 17.11 24.59 9.19
CA VAL A 71 17.68 24.63 10.54
C VAL A 71 18.09 26.06 10.90
N SER A 72 18.75 26.77 9.98
CA SER A 72 19.16 28.17 10.20
C SER A 72 18.00 29.16 10.27
N ARG A 73 16.78 28.75 9.87
CA ARG A 73 15.58 29.60 9.85
C ARG A 73 14.63 29.33 11.01
N ARG A 74 14.93 28.37 11.89
CA ARG A 74 14.14 28.18 13.11
C ARG A 74 14.51 29.29 14.10
N PRO A 75 13.58 30.16 14.50
CA PRO A 75 13.86 31.12 15.57
C PRO A 75 14.05 30.35 16.88
N ASP A 76 15.05 30.73 17.67
CA ASP A 76 15.25 30.21 19.03
C ASP A 76 13.96 30.46 19.82
N ARG A 77 13.35 29.38 20.31
CA ARG A 77 12.09 29.42 21.06
C ARG A 77 12.35 29.66 22.54
#